data_AF-A0A382JHE4-F1
#
_entry.id   AF-A0A382JHE4-F1
#
_cell.length_a   1.000
_cell.length_b   1.000
_cell.length_c   1.000
_cell.angle_alpha   90.00
_cell.angle_beta   90.00
_cell.angle_gamma   90.00
#
_symmetry.space_group_name_H-M   'P 1'
#
loop_
_entity.id
_entity.type
_entity.pdbx_description
1 polymer ?
#
loop_
_entity_poly.entity_id
_entity_poly.type
_entity_poly.pdbx_seq_one_letter_code
_entity_poly.pdbx_strand_id
1 'polypeptide(L)'
;KNPKYLDANYAGSLIIWDRMFGSFVEEDLNDQPDFGLVEPIRTYNPFKILFFEYVRIFQDIFSPGLSIKERVLYLFGPPGWSHDGTRKMSTDIKHLDNNKIINRKT
;
A
#
# COMPACT_ATOMS: atom_id res chain seq x y z
N LYS A 1 1.49 5.11 -11.55
CA LYS A 1 2.22 4.16 -10.69
C LYS A 1 1.80 2.75 -11.03
N ASN A 2 2.76 1.83 -11.07
CA ASN A 2 2.63 0.44 -11.49
C ASN A 2 2.14 -0.44 -10.33
N PRO A 3 0.84 -0.81 -10.26
CA PRO A 3 0.30 -1.55 -9.12
C PRO A 3 0.86 -2.96 -9.00
N LYS A 4 1.30 -3.54 -10.12
CA LYS A 4 1.98 -4.84 -10.21
C LYS A 4 3.14 -4.98 -9.22
N TYR A 5 3.90 -3.90 -9.01
CA TYR A 5 5.07 -3.89 -8.12
C TYR A 5 4.76 -3.46 -6.68
N LEU A 6 3.49 -3.17 -6.35
CA LEU A 6 3.11 -2.98 -4.95
C LEU A 6 3.35 -4.29 -4.21
N ASP A 7 3.81 -4.20 -2.97
CA ASP A 7 4.02 -5.35 -2.12
C ASP A 7 4.76 -6.55 -2.75
N ALA A 8 5.84 -6.28 -3.47
CA ALA A 8 6.67 -7.26 -4.16
C ALA A 8 8.16 -6.90 -4.06
N ASN A 9 9.04 -7.88 -4.25
CA ASN A 9 10.51 -7.68 -4.30
C ASN A 9 11.06 -6.93 -3.07
N TYR A 10 10.71 -7.37 -1.86
CA TYR A 10 11.05 -6.68 -0.61
C TYR A 10 12.43 -7.00 -0.05
N ALA A 11 13.09 -8.05 -0.55
CA ALA A 11 14.36 -8.46 0.01
C ALA A 11 15.45 -7.45 -0.34
N GLY A 12 15.84 -6.63 0.66
CA GLY A 12 16.79 -5.54 0.45
C GLY A 12 18.17 -5.99 -0.04
N SER A 13 18.66 -7.16 0.38
CA SER A 13 20.02 -7.62 0.05
C SER A 13 20.08 -8.81 -0.90
N LEU A 14 19.15 -9.77 -0.81
CA LEU A 14 19.21 -11.02 -1.58
C LEU A 14 17.83 -11.42 -2.11
N ILE A 15 17.70 -11.51 -3.44
CA ILE A 15 16.46 -11.90 -4.14
C ILE A 15 15.96 -13.31 -3.80
N ILE A 16 16.81 -14.14 -3.18
CA ILE A 16 16.45 -15.51 -2.81
C ILE A 16 15.25 -15.55 -1.86
N TRP A 17 15.13 -14.55 -0.98
CA TRP A 17 14.03 -14.47 -0.03
C TRP A 17 12.69 -14.23 -0.74
N ASP A 18 12.63 -13.33 -1.71
CA ASP A 18 11.42 -13.10 -2.49
C ASP A 18 10.98 -14.33 -3.30
N ARG A 19 11.94 -15.14 -3.77
CA ARG A 19 11.64 -16.39 -4.46
C ARG A 19 11.12 -17.47 -3.51
N MET A 20 11.66 -17.54 -2.30
CA MET A 20 11.22 -18.50 -1.28
C MET A 20 9.82 -18.18 -0.74
N PHE A 21 9.50 -16.90 -0.54
CA PHE A 21 8.20 -16.45 -0.03
C PHE A 21 7.19 -16.11 -1.12
N GLY A 22 7.57 -16.22 -2.40
CA GLY A 22 6.68 -15.99 -3.54
C GLY A 22 6.29 -14.53 -3.79
N SER A 23 7.00 -13.57 -3.19
CA SER A 23 6.83 -12.12 -3.44
C SER A 23 7.61 -11.61 -4.66
N PHE A 24 8.30 -12.50 -5.39
CA PHE A 24 9.06 -12.15 -6.57
C PHE A 24 8.15 -11.73 -7.74
N VAL A 25 8.42 -10.55 -8.30
CA VAL A 25 7.77 -10.05 -9.51
C VAL A 25 8.83 -9.61 -10.51
N GLU A 26 8.80 -10.18 -11.71
CA GLU A 26 9.74 -9.82 -12.78
C GLU A 26 9.45 -8.42 -13.33
N GLU A 27 10.53 -7.66 -13.52
CA GLU A 27 10.51 -6.33 -14.12
C GLU A 27 10.24 -6.42 -15.62
N ASP A 28 9.23 -5.69 -16.08
CA ASP A 28 8.89 -5.57 -17.50
C ASP A 28 9.64 -4.38 -18.10
N LEU A 29 10.48 -4.62 -19.10
CA LEU A 29 11.24 -3.59 -19.80
C LEU A 29 10.34 -2.56 -20.51
N ASN A 30 9.10 -2.94 -20.84
CA ASN A 30 8.12 -2.04 -21.46
C ASN A 30 7.31 -1.24 -20.42
N ASP A 31 7.37 -1.63 -19.15
CA ASP A 31 6.64 -1.00 -18.04
C ASP A 31 7.54 -0.86 -16.81
N GLN A 32 8.49 0.08 -16.91
CA GLN A 32 9.49 0.35 -15.89
C GLN A 32 8.84 0.81 -14.57
N PRO A 33 9.40 0.43 -13.40
CA PRO A 33 8.84 0.81 -12.11
C PRO A 33 8.87 2.33 -11.86
N ASP A 34 7.70 2.92 -11.63
CA ASP A 34 7.55 4.31 -11.14
C ASP A 34 7.65 4.35 -9.61
N PHE A 35 8.82 4.78 -9.11
CA PHE A 35 9.16 4.77 -7.69
C PHE A 35 8.45 5.87 -6.87
N GLY A 36 8.45 5.68 -5.55
CA GLY A 36 7.93 6.63 -4.56
C GLY A 36 6.50 6.33 -4.10
N LEU A 37 5.98 7.15 -3.19
CA LEU A 37 4.69 6.92 -2.55
C LEU A 37 3.52 6.99 -3.54
N VAL A 38 2.52 6.12 -3.35
CA VAL A 38 1.26 6.12 -4.13
C VAL A 38 0.56 7.47 -4.00
N GLU A 39 0.52 8.01 -2.77
CA GLU A 39 0.09 9.37 -2.49
C GLU A 39 1.31 10.25 -2.19
N PRO A 40 1.58 11.28 -3.01
CA PRO A 40 2.76 12.11 -2.82
C PRO A 40 2.61 13.03 -1.60
N ILE A 41 3.54 12.92 -0.64
CA ILE A 41 3.65 13.88 0.47
C ILE A 41 4.34 15.14 -0.06
N ARG A 42 3.58 16.25 -0.19
CA ARG A 42 4.09 17.54 -0.69
C ARG A 42 4.70 18.38 0.44
N THR A 43 5.73 17.88 1.10
CA THR A 43 6.46 18.62 2.14
C THR A 43 7.93 18.22 2.16
N TYR A 44 8.81 19.18 2.45
CA TYR A 44 10.26 18.95 2.62
C TYR A 44 10.67 18.94 4.09
N ASN A 45 9.73 19.15 5.02
CA ASN A 45 10.02 19.10 6.45
C ASN A 45 10.18 17.64 6.92
N PRO A 46 11.37 17.21 7.38
CA PRO A 46 11.65 15.82 7.74
C PRO A 46 10.81 15.33 8.92
N PHE A 47 10.54 16.19 9.92
CA PHE A 47 9.67 15.84 11.05
C PHE A 47 8.26 15.57 10.57
N LYS A 48 7.76 16.39 9.65
CA LYS A 48 6.42 16.18 9.10
C LYS A 48 6.37 14.85 8.34
N ILE A 49 7.35 14.56 7.49
CA ILE A 49 7.39 13.28 6.76
C ILE A 49 7.39 12.08 7.71
N LEU A 50 8.22 12.13 8.76
CA LEU A 50 8.34 11.03 9.72
C LEU A 50 7.05 10.81 10.52
N PHE A 51 6.43 11.87 11.03
CA PHE A 51 5.28 11.78 11.94
C PHE A 51 3.90 11.82 11.24
N PHE A 52 3.83 12.16 9.96
CA PHE A 52 2.57 12.38 9.25
C PHE A 52 1.63 11.18 9.32
N GLU A 53 2.13 9.97 9.05
CA GLU A 53 1.28 8.77 9.10
C GLU A 53 0.94 8.36 10.53
N TYR A 54 1.83 8.58 11.50
CA TYR A 54 1.51 8.33 12.91
C TYR A 54 0.36 9.21 13.41
N VAL A 55 0.32 10.48 13.01
CA VAL A 55 -0.78 11.40 13.34
C VAL A 55 -2.08 10.94 12.68
N ARG A 56 -2.03 10.46 11.43
CA ARG A 56 -3.21 9.91 10.72
C ARG A 56 -3.76 8.67 11.42
N ILE A 57 -2.89 7.71 11.75
CA ILE A 57 -3.30 6.50 12.50
C ILE A 57 -3.92 6.89 13.84
N PHE A 58 -3.32 7.85 14.56
CA PHE A 58 -3.87 8.34 15.82
C PHE A 58 -5.28 8.94 15.61
N GLN A 59 -5.46 9.82 14.63
CA GLN A 59 -6.77 10.38 14.29
C GLN A 59 -7.80 9.31 13.93
N ASP A 60 -7.41 8.31 13.14
CA ASP A 60 -8.27 7.19 12.75
C ASP A 60 -8.73 6.39 13.96
N ILE A 61 -7.82 6.07 14.90
CA ILE A 61 -8.16 5.36 16.15
C ILE A 61 -9.17 6.14 16.98
N PHE A 62 -9.10 7.47 17.05
CA PHE A 62 -10.02 8.30 17.84
C PHE A 62 -11.30 8.69 17.12
N SER A 63 -11.52 8.19 15.90
CA SER A 63 -12.73 8.50 15.14
C SER A 63 -14.01 8.03 15.88
N PRO A 64 -15.09 8.81 15.81
CA PRO A 64 -16.36 8.45 16.45
C PRO A 64 -16.98 7.23 15.79
N GLY A 65 -17.72 6.43 16.56
CA GLY A 65 -18.44 5.26 16.03
C GLY A 65 -17.62 3.97 15.94
N LEU A 66 -16.36 3.98 16.38
CA LEU A 66 -15.49 2.79 16.34
C LEU A 66 -15.61 1.89 17.58
N SER A 67 -15.80 0.60 17.32
CA SER A 67 -15.65 -0.49 18.29
C SER A 67 -14.20 -0.68 18.73
N ILE A 68 -14.00 -1.32 19.89
CA ILE A 68 -12.65 -1.62 20.41
C ILE A 68 -11.85 -2.47 19.42
N LYS A 69 -12.51 -3.41 18.72
CA LYS A 69 -11.88 -4.27 17.71
C LYS A 69 -11.35 -3.46 16.53
N GLU A 70 -12.13 -2.52 16.02
CA GLU A 70 -11.72 -1.67 14.89
C GLU A 70 -10.55 -0.74 15.27
N ARG A 71 -10.52 -0.25 16.52
CA ARG A 71 -9.39 0.52 17.04
C ARG A 71 -8.10 -0.29 17.09
N VAL A 72 -8.17 -1.55 17.52
CA VAL A 72 -7.03 -2.48 17.49
C VAL A 72 -6.61 -2.75 16.04
N LEU A 73 -7.57 -2.87 15.12
CA LEU A 73 -7.30 -3.14 13.72
C LEU A 73 -6.65 -1.94 13.01
N TYR A 74 -6.87 -0.70 13.44
CA TYR A 74 -6.08 0.45 12.99
C TYR A 74 -4.62 0.44 13.45
N LEU A 75 -4.29 -0.25 14.55
CA LEU A 75 -2.92 -0.38 15.05
C LEU A 75 -2.15 -1.55 14.44
N PHE A 76 -2.82 -2.69 14.24
CA PHE A 76 -2.17 -3.95 13.85
C PHE A 76 -2.64 -4.50 12.49
N GLY A 77 -3.66 -3.89 11.89
CA GLY A 77 -4.20 -4.31 10.60
C GLY A 77 -3.30 -3.92 9.44
N PRO A 78 -3.58 -4.49 8.25
CA PRO A 78 -2.81 -4.19 7.06
C PRO A 78 -2.97 -2.70 6.66
N PRO A 79 -1.93 -2.10 6.06
CA PRO A 79 -2.03 -0.74 5.54
C PRO A 79 -3.12 -0.65 4.48
N GLY A 80 -3.92 0.42 4.55
CA GLY A 80 -5.08 0.62 3.66
C GLY A 80 -6.38 0.01 4.18
N TRP A 81 -6.38 -0.70 5.31
CA TRP A 81 -7.62 -1.09 5.99
C TRP A 81 -8.36 0.15 6.54
N SER A 82 -9.69 0.11 6.50
CA SER A 82 -10.57 1.13 7.08
C SER A 82 -11.86 0.48 7.56
N HIS A 83 -12.47 1.04 8.61
CA HIS A 83 -13.71 0.50 9.19
C HIS A 83 -14.92 0.58 8.24
N ASP A 84 -14.87 1.45 7.24
CA ASP A 84 -15.93 1.72 6.27
C ASP A 84 -15.59 1.27 4.85
N GLY A 85 -14.39 0.73 4.63
CA GLY A 85 -13.92 0.32 3.31
C GLY A 85 -13.65 1.49 2.35
N THR A 86 -13.55 2.72 2.83
CA THR A 86 -13.22 3.89 1.99
C THR A 86 -11.78 3.82 1.46
N ARG A 87 -10.89 3.18 2.21
CA ARG A 87 -9.49 2.99 1.84
C ARG A 87 -9.28 1.66 1.12
N LYS A 88 -8.24 1.61 0.30
CA LYS A 88 -7.90 0.46 -0.53
C LYS A 88 -6.57 -0.12 -0.06
N MET A 89 -6.55 -1.43 0.12
CA MET A 89 -5.33 -2.18 0.33
C MET A 89 -4.57 -2.33 -0.99
N SER A 90 -3.29 -2.69 -0.93
CA SER A 90 -2.47 -2.97 -2.10
C SER A 90 -3.09 -4.04 -3.02
N THR A 91 -3.72 -5.06 -2.43
CA THR A 91 -4.47 -6.10 -3.14
C THR A 91 -5.62 -5.51 -3.94
N ASP A 92 -6.40 -4.59 -3.35
CA ASP A 92 -7.53 -3.95 -4.02
C ASP A 92 -7.05 -3.11 -5.20
N ILE A 93 -5.94 -2.38 -5.03
CA ILE A 93 -5.33 -1.58 -6.09
C ILE A 93 -4.86 -2.48 -7.25
N LYS A 94 -4.22 -3.62 -6.96
CA LYS A 94 -3.82 -4.62 -7.97
C LYS A 94 -5.02 -5.20 -8.72
N HIS A 95 -6.08 -5.60 -8.01
CA HIS A 95 -7.29 -6.14 -8.64
C HIS A 95 -7.98 -5.12 -9.54
N LEU A 96 -8.08 -3.86 -9.11
CA LEU A 96 -8.64 -2.78 -9.91
C LEU A 96 -7.83 -2.52 -11.19
N ASP A 97 -6.51 -2.60 -11.12
CA ASP A 97 -5.64 -2.42 -12.28
C ASP A 97 -5.79 -3.56 -13.30
N ASN A 98 -5.78 -4.80 -12.81
CA ASN A 98 -6.00 -5.98 -13.65
C ASN A 98 -7.35 -5.93 -14.38
N ASN A 99 -8.43 -5.57 -13.68
CA ASN A 99 -9.75 -5.43 -14.29
C ASN A 99 -9.79 -4.33 -15.37
N LYS A 100 -9.08 -3.20 -15.16
CA LYS A 100 -8.95 -2.16 -16.18
C LYS A 100 -8.21 -2.65 -17.42
N ILE A 101 -7.16 -3.46 -17.25
CA ILE A 101 -6.40 -4.04 -18.37
C ILE A 101 -7.28 -5.00 -19.18
N ILE A 102 -8.05 -5.88 -18.52
CA ILE A 102 -8.96 -6.82 -19.18
C ILE A 102 -10.05 -6.09 -19.98
N ASN A 103 -10.68 -5.07 -19.38
CA ASN A 103 -11.74 -4.30 -20.03
C ASN A 103 -11.26 -3.44 -21.20
N ARG A 104 -9.95 -3.15 -21.30
CA ARG A 104 -9.36 -2.45 -22.46
C ARG A 104 -9.01 -3.39 -23.62
N LYS A 105 -8.91 -4.71 -23.35
CA LYS A 105 -8.57 -5.74 -24.33
C LYS A 105 -9.80 -6.45 -24.92
N THR A 106 -10.97 -6.23 -24.35
CA THR A 106 -12.27 -6.70 -24.85
C THR A 106 -12.95 -5.58 -25.63
#